data_AF-A0A0H3ZYL6-F1
#
_entry.id   AF-A0A0H3ZYL6-F1
#
_cell.length_a   1.000
_cell.length_b   1.000
_cell.length_c   1.000
_cell.angle_alpha   90.00
_cell.angle_beta   90.00
_cell.angle_gamma   90.00
#
_symmetry.space_group_name_H-M   'P 1'
#
loop_
_entity.id
_entity.type
_entity.pdbx_description
1 polymer ?
#
loop_
_entity_poly.entity_id
_entity_poly.type
_entity_poly.pdbx_seq_one_letter_code
_entity_poly.pdbx_strand_id
1 'polypeptide(L)'
;MIFVICNEKGGSGKSSLAQTLAVYLKSKENTDPLLIDADPQRTTAEWAAERAESDLPQIPCIELTGNITKPLQDLEKDMAQ
;
A
#
# COMPACT_ATOMS: atom_id res chain seq x y z
N MET A 1 -10.63 0.72 -7.39
CA MET A 1 -9.84 1.89 -7.84
C MET A 1 -8.39 1.65 -7.47
N ILE A 2 -7.44 1.87 -8.38
CA ILE A 2 -6.00 1.69 -8.12
C ILE A 2 -5.29 3.04 -8.23
N PHE A 3 -4.52 3.40 -7.21
CA PHE A 3 -3.64 4.56 -7.21
C PHE A 3 -2.19 4.10 -7.29
N VAL A 4 -1.41 4.63 -8.24
CA VAL A 4 0.00 4.30 -8.41
C VAL A 4 0.84 5.52 -8.07
N ILE A 5 1.71 5.38 -7.07
CA ILE A 5 2.69 6.41 -6.68
C ILE A 5 4.07 5.97 -7.16
N CYS A 6 4.50 6.48 -8.31
CA CYS A 6 5.75 6.08 -8.95
C CYS A 6 6.67 7.27 -9.30
N ASN A 7 7.98 7.03 -9.23
CA ASN A 7 9.04 7.97 -9.60
C ASN A 7 10.38 7.22 -9.65
N GLU A 8 11.19 7.45 -10.68
CA GLU A 8 12.52 6.83 -10.83
C GLU A 8 13.52 7.31 -9.77
N LYS A 9 13.36 8.53 -9.26
CA LYS A 9 14.29 9.10 -8.28
C LYS A 9 14.09 8.49 -6.90
N GLY A 10 15.16 7.96 -6.31
CA GLY A 10 15.21 7.59 -4.88
C GLY A 10 15.05 8.83 -3.98
N GLY A 11 14.34 8.69 -2.85
CA GLY A 11 14.15 9.79 -1.90
C GLY A 11 13.19 10.90 -2.36
N SER A 12 12.39 10.68 -3.41
CA SER A 12 11.39 11.65 -3.88
C SER A 12 10.08 11.66 -3.07
N GLY A 13 9.99 10.87 -1.99
CA GLY A 13 8.81 10.80 -1.12
C GLY A 13 7.69 9.84 -1.54
N LYS A 14 7.95 8.89 -2.45
CA LYS A 14 6.94 7.92 -2.94
C LYS A 14 6.25 7.15 -1.81
N SER A 15 7.04 6.46 -1.00
CA SER A 15 6.54 5.64 0.11
C SER A 15 5.81 6.50 1.12
N SER A 16 6.36 7.66 1.48
CA SER A 16 5.74 8.60 2.41
C SER A 16 4.37 9.11 1.94
N LEU A 17 4.23 9.41 0.65
CA LEU A 17 2.95 9.83 0.06
C LEU A 17 1.95 8.67 0.03
N ALA A 18 2.38 7.47 -0.39
CA ALA A 18 1.52 6.29 -0.42
C ALA A 18 0.98 5.94 0.98
N GLN A 19 1.85 5.94 1.99
CA GLN A 19 1.50 5.69 3.40
C GLN A 19 0.51 6.73 3.92
N THR A 20 0.80 8.02 3.70
CA THR A 20 -0.05 9.13 4.15
C THR A 20 -1.42 9.11 3.46
N LEU A 21 -1.45 8.81 2.16
CA LEU A 21 -2.70 8.67 1.41
C LEU A 21 -3.55 7.52 1.95
N ALA A 22 -2.94 6.37 2.25
CA ALA A 22 -3.67 5.25 2.86
C ALA A 22 -4.24 5.61 4.23
N VAL A 23 -3.49 6.33 5.07
CA VAL A 23 -3.99 6.84 6.36
C VAL A 23 -5.16 7.80 6.17
N TYR A 24 -5.09 8.71 5.20
CA TYR A 24 -6.18 9.62 4.88
C TYR A 24 -7.44 8.85 4.43
N LEU A 25 -7.29 7.93 3.48
CA LEU A 25 -8.37 7.10 2.96
C LEU A 25 -9.05 6.28 4.08
N LYS A 26 -8.27 5.72 5.00
CA LYS A 26 -8.81 4.96 6.14
C LYS A 26 -9.49 5.87 7.17
N SER A 27 -8.86 6.98 7.54
CA SER A 27 -9.28 7.79 8.71
C SER A 27 -10.23 8.94 8.40
N LYS A 28 -10.24 9.45 7.17
CA LYS A 28 -11.06 10.60 6.75
C LYS A 28 -12.17 10.22 5.79
N GLU A 29 -11.86 9.33 4.85
CA GLU A 29 -12.85 8.86 3.86
C GLU A 29 -13.57 7.57 4.30
N ASN A 30 -13.17 6.98 5.45
CA ASN A 30 -13.73 5.75 5.99
C ASN A 30 -13.79 4.60 4.97
N THR A 31 -12.70 4.44 4.21
CA THR A 31 -12.52 3.36 3.22
C THR A 31 -11.53 2.31 3.73
N ASP A 32 -11.43 1.17 3.04
CA ASP A 32 -10.50 0.08 3.38
C ASP A 32 -9.37 -0.03 2.34
N PRO A 33 -8.33 0.83 2.41
CA PRO A 33 -7.22 0.77 1.48
C PRO A 33 -6.31 -0.44 1.76
N LEU A 34 -5.89 -1.12 0.68
CA LEU A 34 -4.79 -2.07 0.69
C LEU A 34 -3.53 -1.40 0.14
N LEU A 35 -2.47 -1.35 0.94
CA LEU A 35 -1.14 -0.96 0.45
C LEU A 35 -0.48 -2.13 -0.28
N ILE A 36 0.21 -1.80 -1.37
CA ILE A 36 1.01 -2.77 -2.14
C ILE A 36 2.41 -2.17 -2.26
N ASP A 37 3.38 -2.79 -1.59
CA ASP A 37 4.78 -2.41 -1.71
C ASP A 37 5.40 -3.17 -2.90
N ALA A 38 5.72 -2.41 -3.95
CA ALA A 38 6.38 -2.91 -5.14
C ALA A 38 7.86 -2.54 -5.21
N ASP A 39 8.39 -1.90 -4.16
CA ASP A 39 9.80 -1.53 -4.07
C ASP A 39 10.57 -2.65 -3.31
N PRO A 40 11.63 -3.24 -3.91
CA PRO A 40 12.48 -4.21 -3.21
C PRO A 40 13.11 -3.71 -1.91
N GLN A 41 13.13 -2.39 -1.66
CA GLN A 41 13.58 -1.80 -0.39
C GLN A 41 12.56 -1.93 0.75
N ARG A 42 11.32 -2.35 0.49
CA ARG A 42 10.31 -2.73 1.50
C ARG A 42 9.95 -1.65 2.53
N THR A 43 10.23 -0.37 2.23
CA THR A 43 10.01 0.74 3.16
C THR A 43 8.54 0.88 3.59
N THR A 44 7.59 0.52 2.73
CA THR A 44 6.16 0.58 3.06
C THR A 44 5.69 -0.64 3.82
N ALA A 45 6.24 -1.81 3.50
CA ALA A 45 5.96 -3.05 4.22
C ALA A 45 6.46 -2.98 5.68
N GLU A 46 7.68 -2.49 5.92
CA GLU A 46 8.23 -2.31 7.27
C GLU A 46 7.40 -1.32 8.09
N TRP A 47 7.07 -0.16 7.52
CA TRP A 47 6.19 0.81 8.16
C TRP A 47 4.81 0.23 8.53
N ALA A 48 4.23 -0.58 7.63
CA ALA A 48 2.92 -1.19 7.88
C ALA A 48 2.99 -2.24 9.00
N ALA A 49 4.08 -3.00 9.08
CA ALA A 49 4.31 -3.96 10.16
C ALA A 49 4.42 -3.25 11.52
N GLU A 50 5.22 -2.19 11.62
CA GLU A 50 5.33 -1.38 12.84
C GLU A 50 3.98 -0.76 13.24
N ARG A 51 3.24 -0.25 12.26
CA ARG A 51 1.90 0.29 12.49
C ARG A 51 0.92 -0.77 13.01
N ALA A 52 1.01 -2.01 12.52
CA ALA A 52 0.10 -3.08 12.90
C ALA A 52 0.19 -3.44 14.39
N GLU A 53 1.34 -3.18 15.04
CA GLU A 53 1.57 -3.36 16.46
C GLU A 53 0.99 -2.22 17.34
N SER A 54 0.40 -1.19 16.73
CA SER A 54 -0.20 -0.06 17.45
C SER A 54 -1.73 -0.16 17.55
N ASP A 55 -2.32 0.66 18.43
CA ASP A 55 -3.79 0.79 18.57
C ASP A 55 -4.44 1.65 17.46
N LEU A 56 -3.69 2.00 16.42
CA LEU A 56 -4.19 2.82 15.31
C LEU A 56 -5.05 1.99 14.34
N PRO A 57 -5.92 2.63 13.52
CA PRO A 57 -6.63 1.95 12.46
C PRO A 57 -5.67 1.20 11.54
N GLN A 58 -5.96 -0.09 11.41
CA GLN A 58 -5.18 -1.06 10.64
C GLN A 58 -5.27 -0.76 9.14
N ILE A 59 -4.12 -0.86 8.48
CA ILE A 59 -3.97 -0.68 7.03
C ILE A 59 -3.18 -1.89 6.53
N PRO A 60 -3.82 -2.86 5.86
CA PRO A 60 -3.12 -4.03 5.36
C PRO A 60 -2.10 -3.61 4.29
N CYS A 61 -0.98 -4.33 4.26
CA CYS A 61 0.07 -4.14 3.28
C CYS A 61 0.52 -5.51 2.76
N ILE A 62 0.69 -5.64 1.44
CA ILE A 62 1.27 -6.81 0.80
C ILE A 62 2.47 -6.40 -0.05
N GLU A 63 3.41 -7.32 -0.24
CA GLU A 63 4.58 -7.11 -1.06
C GLU A 63 4.41 -7.82 -2.40
N LEU A 64 4.50 -7.08 -3.50
CA LEU A 64 4.43 -7.62 -4.85
C LEU A 64 5.54 -6.99 -5.71
N THR A 65 6.57 -7.76 -6.05
CA THR A 65 7.70 -7.28 -6.85
C THR A 65 7.76 -7.94 -8.23
N GLY A 66 8.49 -7.33 -9.17
CA GLY A 66 8.62 -7.84 -10.54
C GLY A 66 7.35 -7.61 -11.37
N ASN A 67 6.89 -8.63 -12.08
CA ASN A 67 5.65 -8.53 -12.86
C ASN A 67 4.43 -8.76 -11.96
N ILE A 68 3.81 -7.66 -11.56
CA ILE A 68 2.67 -7.65 -10.63
C ILE A 68 1.30 -7.72 -11.31
N THR A 69 1.23 -7.77 -12.65
CA THR A 69 -0.05 -7.68 -13.38
C THR A 69 -1.02 -8.80 -13.01
N LYS A 70 -0.56 -10.05 -13.03
CA LYS A 70 -1.43 -11.20 -12.74
C LYS A 70 -1.87 -11.23 -11.26
N PRO A 71 -0.96 -11.06 -10.28
CA PRO A 71 -1.37 -10.92 -8.87
C PRO A 71 -2.42 -9.83 -8.64
N LEU A 72 -2.28 -8.65 -9.27
CA LEU A 72 -3.26 -7.57 -9.14
C LEU A 72 -4.64 -7.94 -9.72
N GLN A 73 -4.67 -8.63 -10.87
CA GLN A 73 -5.91 -9.12 -11.48
C GLN A 73 -6.61 -10.17 -10.63
N ASP A 74 -5.84 -11.02 -9.93
CA ASP A 74 -6.40 -12.05 -9.07
C ASP A 74 -6.95 -11.40 -7.77
N LEU A 75 -6.24 -10.43 -7.18
CA LEU A 75 -6.75 -9.63 -6.05
C LEU A 75 -8.04 -8.89 -6.38
N GLU A 76 -8.16 -8.30 -7.58
CA GLU A 76 -9.39 -7.62 -8.00
C GLU A 76 -10.59 -8.57 -8.02
N LYS A 77 -10.40 -9.83 -8.47
CA LYS A 77 -11.47 -10.84 -8.47
C LYS A 77 -11.85 -11.25 -7.05
N ASP A 78 -10.87 -11.47 -6.19
CA ASP A 78 -11.09 -11.89 -4.80
C ASP A 78 -11.84 -10.80 -4.00
N MET A 79 -11.58 -9.52 -4.29
CA MET A 79 -12.25 -8.38 -3.65
C MET A 79 -13.65 -8.09 -4.21
N ALA A 80 -14.03 -8.66 -5.35
CA ALA A 80 -15.34 -8.46 -5.98
C ALA A 80 -16.39 -9.50 -5.55
N GLN A 81 -16.02 -10.48 -4.72
CA GLN A 81 -16.89 -11.51 -4.16
C GLN A 81 -17.43 -11.11 -2.79
#